data_AF-A0A1J5HP25-F1
#
_entry.id   AF-A0A1J5HP25-F1
#
_cell.length_a   1.000
_cell.length_b   1.000
_cell.length_c   1.000
_cell.angle_alpha   90.00
_cell.angle_beta   90.00
_cell.angle_gamma   90.00
#
_symmetry.space_group_name_H-M   'P 1'
#
loop_
_entity.id
_entity.type
_entity.pdbx_description
1 polymer ?
#
loop_
_entity_poly.entity_id
_entity_poly.type
_entity_poly.pdbx_seq_one_letter_code
_entity_poly.pdbx_strand_id
1 'polypeptide(L)'
;MARFLQQLLDAQEPMFSRGIAMLEKSTGHSSVDVRLIADITEQSHAIMRQLGLDTSDTTGRELYGALISAVHSGSIETLLEDADYVMMKLDGKIISFNMIDVIENAHHKLPYANQTITHGQRSLRGELLSRYIDHARTDEVTTRQIAESIGLLPGDDAWYNFVKYHEKQTAKPVKEFIK
;
A
#
# COMPACT_ATOMS: atom_id res chain seq x y z
N MET A 1 5.38 13.00 -8.61
CA MET A 1 5.23 11.61 -8.13
C MET A 1 4.37 11.51 -6.89
N ALA A 2 4.50 12.44 -5.92
CA ALA A 2 3.55 12.58 -4.81
C ALA A 2 2.05 12.52 -5.22
N ARG A 3 1.68 13.03 -6.40
CA ARG A 3 0.29 12.99 -6.91
C ARG A 3 -0.29 11.57 -7.04
N PHE A 4 0.51 10.57 -7.36
CA PHE A 4 0.02 9.19 -7.48
C PHE A 4 -0.33 8.63 -6.09
N LEU A 5 0.62 8.69 -5.15
CA LEU A 5 0.40 8.26 -3.76
C LEU A 5 -0.70 9.09 -3.08
N GLN A 6 -0.76 10.39 -3.35
CA GLN A 6 -1.82 11.28 -2.88
C GLN A 6 -3.18 10.78 -3.33
N GLN A 7 -3.33 10.42 -4.60
CA GLN A 7 -4.59 9.90 -5.13
C GLN A 7 -4.96 8.57 -4.48
N LEU A 8 -4.01 7.64 -4.34
CA LEU A 8 -4.28 6.35 -3.72
C LEU A 8 -4.71 6.48 -2.25
N LEU A 9 -4.09 7.41 -1.52
CA LEU A 9 -4.34 7.63 -0.09
C LEU A 9 -5.46 8.63 0.21
N ASP A 10 -6.04 9.25 -0.83
CA ASP A 10 -6.96 10.39 -0.71
C ASP A 10 -6.42 11.48 0.24
N ALA A 11 -5.12 11.75 0.13
CA ALA A 11 -4.42 12.61 1.09
C ALA A 11 -4.64 14.10 0.80
N GLN A 12 -4.61 14.92 1.86
CA GLN A 12 -4.85 16.36 1.76
C GLN A 12 -3.64 17.13 1.21
N GLU A 13 -3.89 17.94 0.18
CA GLU A 13 -2.88 18.85 -0.41
C GLU A 13 -3.04 20.29 0.12
N PRO A 14 -1.95 21.09 0.21
CA PRO A 14 -0.58 20.81 -0.24
C PRO A 14 0.31 20.10 0.81
N MET A 15 -0.26 19.76 1.98
CA MET A 15 0.51 19.24 3.12
C MET A 15 1.16 17.90 2.79
N PHE A 16 0.43 17.00 2.15
CA PHE A 16 0.95 15.68 1.76
C PHE A 16 2.18 15.79 0.86
N SER A 17 2.08 16.50 -0.28
CA SER A 17 3.22 16.65 -1.19
C SER A 17 4.43 17.32 -0.54
N ARG A 18 4.21 18.27 0.37
CA ARG A 18 5.30 18.92 1.13
C ARG A 18 5.98 17.99 2.12
N GLY A 19 5.22 17.19 2.87
CA GLY A 19 5.82 16.23 3.80
C GLY A 19 6.55 15.11 3.09
N ILE A 20 6.04 14.60 1.96
CA ILE A 20 6.80 13.65 1.12
C ILE A 20 8.11 14.29 0.66
N ALA A 21 8.11 15.55 0.23
CA ALA A 21 9.35 16.24 -0.13
C ALA A 21 10.33 16.40 1.05
N MET A 22 9.83 16.59 2.28
CA MET A 22 10.65 16.63 3.48
C MET A 22 11.25 15.26 3.83
N LEU A 23 10.48 14.19 3.70
CA LEU A 23 10.94 12.81 3.87
C LEU A 23 11.98 12.44 2.80
N GLU A 24 11.75 12.81 1.54
CA GLU A 24 12.77 12.63 0.49
C GLU A 24 14.04 13.45 0.76
N LYS A 25 13.90 14.66 1.31
CA LYS A 25 15.08 15.45 1.68
C LYS A 25 15.88 14.78 2.80
N SER A 26 15.23 14.15 3.79
CA SER A 26 15.92 13.48 4.89
C SER A 26 16.65 12.21 4.44
N THR A 27 16.21 11.56 3.36
CA THR A 27 16.94 10.45 2.73
C THR A 27 18.09 10.91 1.83
N GLY A 28 18.24 12.22 1.60
CA GLY A 28 19.16 12.77 0.61
C GLY A 28 18.72 12.48 -0.82
N HIS A 29 17.41 12.55 -1.07
CA HIS A 29 16.73 12.34 -2.36
C HIS A 29 16.92 10.93 -2.93
N SER A 30 16.78 9.91 -2.08
CA SER A 30 16.95 8.51 -2.51
C SER A 30 15.75 7.94 -3.26
N SER A 31 14.73 8.75 -3.56
CA SER A 31 13.58 8.38 -4.39
C SER A 31 12.84 7.16 -3.83
N VAL A 32 12.56 7.19 -2.52
CA VAL A 32 11.82 6.13 -1.81
C VAL A 32 10.39 6.04 -2.35
N ASP A 33 9.73 7.18 -2.50
CA ASP A 33 8.37 7.25 -3.07
C ASP A 33 8.31 6.70 -4.50
N VAL A 34 9.29 7.05 -5.34
CA VAL A 34 9.38 6.56 -6.72
C VAL A 34 9.56 5.05 -6.78
N ARG A 35 10.43 4.48 -5.95
CA ARG A 35 10.64 3.03 -5.88
C ARG A 35 9.38 2.31 -5.41
N LEU A 36 8.68 2.86 -4.42
CA LEU A 36 7.39 2.31 -4.00
C LEU A 36 6.36 2.31 -5.13
N ILE A 37 6.26 3.39 -5.90
CA ILE A 37 5.34 3.45 -7.05
C ILE A 37 5.71 2.40 -8.10
N ALA A 38 7.00 2.19 -8.36
CA ALA A 38 7.47 1.15 -9.28
C ALA A 38 7.06 -0.25 -8.79
N ASP A 39 7.29 -0.57 -7.51
CA ASP A 39 6.94 -1.86 -6.93
C ASP A 39 5.42 -2.12 -6.97
N ILE A 40 4.60 -1.11 -6.62
CA ILE A 40 3.14 -1.19 -6.72
C ILE A 40 2.72 -1.47 -8.18
N THR A 41 3.32 -0.78 -9.14
CA THR A 41 2.98 -0.95 -10.56
C THR A 41 3.37 -2.34 -11.05
N GLU A 42 4.57 -2.82 -10.69
CA GLU A 42 5.06 -4.14 -11.05
C GLU A 42 4.17 -5.24 -10.48
N GLN A 43 3.85 -5.19 -9.18
CA GLN A 43 3.01 -6.18 -8.53
C GLN A 43 1.57 -6.15 -9.05
N SER A 44 0.99 -4.96 -9.29
CA SER A 44 -0.34 -4.84 -9.89
C SER A 44 -0.38 -5.56 -11.24
N HIS A 45 0.61 -5.31 -12.10
CA HIS A 45 0.69 -5.97 -13.40
C HIS A 45 0.95 -7.48 -13.31
N ALA A 46 1.75 -7.93 -12.34
CA ALA A 46 1.96 -9.36 -12.09
C ALA A 46 0.66 -10.06 -11.71
N ILE A 47 -0.12 -9.49 -10.78
CA ILE A 47 -1.41 -10.03 -10.35
C ILE A 47 -2.43 -10.01 -11.50
N MET A 48 -2.49 -8.92 -12.26
CA MET A 48 -3.36 -8.84 -13.45
C MET A 48 -3.07 -9.97 -14.45
N ARG A 49 -1.79 -10.26 -14.72
CA ARG A 49 -1.42 -11.38 -15.60
C ARG A 49 -1.80 -12.74 -15.02
N GLN A 50 -1.68 -12.94 -13.72
CA GLN A 50 -2.12 -14.16 -13.05
C GLN A 50 -3.65 -14.34 -13.12
N LEU A 51 -4.40 -13.24 -13.13
CA LEU A 51 -5.85 -13.21 -13.37
C LEU A 51 -6.22 -13.39 -14.86
N GLY A 52 -5.24 -13.48 -15.76
CA GLY A 52 -5.47 -13.60 -17.21
C GLY A 52 -5.91 -12.28 -17.88
N LEU A 53 -5.63 -11.13 -17.25
CA LEU A 53 -6.01 -9.80 -17.73
C LEU A 53 -4.88 -9.15 -18.55
N ASP A 54 -5.25 -8.35 -19.55
CA ASP A 54 -4.30 -7.51 -20.30
C ASP A 54 -4.05 -6.19 -19.55
N THR A 55 -2.81 -5.98 -19.10
CA THR A 55 -2.42 -4.78 -18.34
C THR A 55 -2.62 -3.46 -19.09
N SER A 56 -2.78 -3.49 -20.42
CA SER A 56 -2.91 -2.30 -21.27
C SER A 56 -4.35 -1.93 -21.63
N ASP A 57 -5.29 -2.87 -21.57
CA ASP A 57 -6.68 -2.69 -22.04
C ASP A 57 -7.73 -3.07 -20.99
N THR A 58 -7.30 -3.56 -19.82
CA THR A 58 -8.22 -3.92 -18.74
C THR A 58 -8.81 -2.69 -18.07
N THR A 59 -10.13 -2.63 -18.00
CA THR A 59 -10.89 -1.63 -17.25
C THR A 59 -10.88 -1.92 -15.74
N GLY A 60 -11.12 -0.90 -14.93
CA GLY A 60 -11.23 -1.09 -13.48
C GLY A 60 -12.36 -2.02 -13.07
N ARG A 61 -13.45 -2.08 -13.85
CA ARG A 61 -14.58 -2.98 -13.60
C ARG A 61 -14.22 -4.44 -13.86
N GLU A 62 -13.45 -4.71 -14.91
CA GLU A 62 -12.97 -6.07 -15.22
C GLU A 62 -11.99 -6.56 -14.17
N LEU A 63 -11.02 -5.73 -13.78
CA LEU A 63 -10.09 -6.05 -12.69
C LEU A 63 -10.85 -6.35 -11.39
N TYR A 64 -11.82 -5.51 -11.02
CA TYR A 64 -12.67 -5.74 -9.87
C TYR A 64 -13.41 -7.08 -9.98
N GLY A 65 -14.08 -7.34 -11.10
CA GLY A 65 -14.82 -8.59 -11.32
C GLY A 65 -13.93 -9.84 -11.26
N ALA A 66 -12.70 -9.75 -11.76
CA ALA A 66 -11.72 -10.82 -11.71
C ALA A 66 -11.27 -11.11 -10.26
N LEU A 67 -11.01 -10.08 -9.46
CA LEU A 67 -10.68 -10.22 -8.04
C LEU A 67 -11.83 -10.85 -7.25
N ILE A 68 -13.07 -10.42 -7.50
CA ILE A 68 -14.26 -11.02 -6.88
C ILE A 68 -14.42 -12.48 -7.31
N SER A 69 -14.15 -12.81 -8.58
CA SER A 69 -14.16 -14.20 -9.05
C SER A 69 -13.10 -15.05 -8.36
N ALA A 70 -11.90 -14.50 -8.12
CA ALA A 70 -10.80 -15.19 -7.45
C ALA A 70 -11.12 -15.56 -5.98
N VAL A 71 -11.94 -14.76 -5.29
CA VAL A 71 -12.49 -15.12 -3.97
C VAL A 71 -13.37 -16.36 -4.06
N HIS A 72 -14.29 -16.38 -5.03
CA HIS A 72 -15.21 -17.50 -5.20
C HIS A 72 -14.53 -18.80 -5.65
N SER A 73 -13.41 -18.71 -6.38
CA SER A 73 -12.60 -19.88 -6.74
C SER A 73 -11.65 -20.35 -5.63
N GLY A 74 -11.56 -19.61 -4.51
CA GLY A 74 -10.69 -19.96 -3.39
C GLY A 74 -9.19 -19.76 -3.66
N SER A 75 -8.83 -18.98 -4.69
CA SER A 75 -7.43 -18.75 -5.09
C SER A 75 -6.88 -17.41 -4.59
N ILE A 76 -7.62 -16.71 -3.73
CA ILE A 76 -7.28 -15.34 -3.33
C ILE A 76 -6.02 -15.24 -2.45
N GLU A 77 -5.81 -16.23 -1.57
CA GLU A 77 -4.67 -16.24 -0.63
C GLU A 77 -3.33 -16.30 -1.36
N THR A 78 -3.22 -17.18 -2.36
CA THR A 78 -1.99 -17.32 -3.16
C THR A 78 -1.84 -16.19 -4.17
N LEU A 79 -2.95 -15.67 -4.70
CA LEU A 79 -2.93 -14.58 -5.68
C LEU A 79 -2.46 -13.25 -5.09
N LEU A 80 -2.87 -12.95 -3.85
CA LEU A 80 -2.65 -11.66 -3.19
C LEU A 80 -1.61 -11.75 -2.07
N GLU A 81 -0.80 -12.80 -2.06
CA GLU A 81 0.35 -12.91 -1.17
C GLU A 81 1.25 -11.67 -1.33
N ASP A 82 1.59 -11.04 -0.21
CA ASP A 82 2.38 -9.79 -0.14
C ASP A 82 1.80 -8.55 -0.86
N ALA A 83 0.56 -8.62 -1.36
CA ALA A 83 -0.08 -7.54 -2.10
C ALA A 83 -0.85 -6.52 -1.22
N ASP A 84 -0.68 -6.59 0.11
CA ASP A 84 -1.43 -5.81 1.09
C ASP A 84 -1.51 -4.30 0.80
N TYR A 85 -0.40 -3.70 0.35
CA TYR A 85 -0.25 -2.27 0.08
C TYR A 85 -0.46 -1.90 -1.39
N VAL A 86 -0.74 -2.89 -2.24
CA VAL A 86 -0.87 -2.70 -3.68
C VAL A 86 -2.26 -2.16 -3.99
N MET A 87 -2.30 -1.05 -4.69
CA MET A 87 -3.53 -0.43 -5.17
C MET A 87 -3.27 0.21 -6.52
N MET A 88 -4.28 0.17 -7.40
CA MET A 88 -4.18 0.71 -8.74
C MET A 88 -5.38 1.59 -9.05
N LYS A 89 -5.13 2.74 -9.71
CA LYS A 89 -6.19 3.60 -10.21
C LYS A 89 -6.46 3.30 -11.68
N LEU A 90 -7.65 2.80 -11.99
CA LEU A 90 -8.16 2.55 -13.34
C LEU A 90 -9.53 3.22 -13.49
N ASP A 91 -9.77 3.85 -14.64
CA ASP A 91 -11.03 4.54 -14.95
C ASP A 91 -11.50 5.53 -13.88
N GLY A 92 -10.54 6.19 -13.22
CA GLY A 92 -10.81 7.16 -12.16
C GLY A 92 -11.12 6.56 -10.78
N LYS A 93 -11.15 5.23 -10.65
CA LYS A 93 -11.44 4.49 -9.41
C LYS A 93 -10.20 3.74 -8.93
N ILE A 94 -10.02 3.67 -7.62
CA ILE A 94 -8.93 2.93 -6.99
C ILE A 94 -9.40 1.52 -6.67
N ILE A 95 -8.65 0.53 -7.11
CA ILE A 95 -8.83 -0.89 -6.80
C ILE A 95 -7.77 -1.30 -5.80
N SER A 96 -8.21 -1.91 -4.69
CA SER A 96 -7.32 -2.50 -3.69
C SER A 96 -7.04 -3.95 -4.01
N PHE A 97 -5.77 -4.33 -3.91
CA PHE A 97 -5.32 -5.72 -3.96
C PHE A 97 -5.09 -6.27 -2.54
N ASN A 98 -5.51 -5.53 -1.51
CA ASN A 98 -5.51 -6.03 -0.15
C ASN A 98 -6.55 -7.15 -0.01
N MET A 99 -6.13 -8.30 0.49
CA MET A 99 -6.98 -9.48 0.59
C MET A 99 -8.25 -9.23 1.44
N ILE A 100 -8.14 -8.46 2.52
CA ILE A 100 -9.29 -8.15 3.39
C ILE A 100 -10.32 -7.31 2.62
N ASP A 101 -9.87 -6.24 1.96
CA ASP A 101 -10.77 -5.40 1.14
C ASP A 101 -11.48 -6.25 0.07
N VAL A 102 -10.74 -7.11 -0.64
CA VAL A 102 -11.31 -7.94 -1.72
C VAL A 102 -12.33 -8.94 -1.17
N ILE A 103 -12.04 -9.59 -0.03
CA ILE A 103 -12.98 -10.51 0.64
C ILE A 103 -14.22 -9.76 1.13
N GLU A 104 -14.07 -8.60 1.77
CA GLU A 104 -15.20 -7.81 2.24
C GLU A 104 -16.11 -7.35 1.10
N ASN A 105 -15.50 -6.89 0.00
CA ASN A 105 -16.19 -6.49 -1.21
C ASN A 105 -17.01 -7.66 -1.80
N ALA A 106 -16.42 -8.86 -1.86
CA ALA A 106 -17.10 -10.07 -2.35
C ALA A 106 -18.22 -10.53 -1.41
N HIS A 107 -17.92 -10.64 -0.12
CA HIS A 107 -18.83 -11.13 0.92
C HIS A 107 -20.08 -10.24 1.04
N HIS A 108 -19.90 -8.92 1.07
CA HIS A 108 -21.00 -7.96 1.14
C HIS A 108 -21.63 -7.63 -0.21
N LYS A 109 -21.16 -8.27 -1.30
CA LYS A 109 -21.64 -8.05 -2.67
C LYS A 109 -21.65 -6.57 -3.06
N LEU A 110 -20.60 -5.85 -2.64
CA LEU A 110 -20.50 -4.43 -2.94
C LEU A 110 -20.34 -4.27 -4.46
N PRO A 111 -21.08 -3.34 -5.10
CA PRO A 111 -20.81 -3.02 -6.50
C PRO A 111 -19.46 -2.31 -6.61
N TYR A 112 -18.81 -2.39 -7.77
CA TYR A 112 -17.57 -1.64 -8.09
C TYR A 112 -17.61 -0.15 -7.67
N ALA A 113 -18.78 0.47 -7.78
CA ALA A 113 -18.98 1.86 -7.38
C ALA A 113 -18.88 2.10 -5.86
N ASN A 114 -19.13 1.09 -5.03
CA ASN A 114 -19.21 1.20 -3.57
C ASN A 114 -18.23 0.26 -2.85
N GLN A 115 -17.18 -0.19 -3.53
CA GLN A 115 -16.14 -1.02 -2.93
C GLN A 115 -15.44 -0.29 -1.76
N THR A 116 -14.98 -1.05 -0.77
CA THR A 116 -14.05 -0.60 0.26
C THR A 116 -12.60 -0.80 -0.20
N ILE A 117 -11.72 0.11 0.20
CA ILE A 117 -10.27 0.10 -0.05
C ILE A 117 -9.48 0.43 1.24
N THR A 118 -10.17 0.34 2.39
CA THR A 118 -9.70 0.90 3.67
C THR A 118 -8.44 0.19 4.15
N HIS A 119 -8.39 -1.14 4.00
CA HIS A 119 -7.24 -1.93 4.43
C HIS A 119 -6.03 -1.69 3.52
N GLY A 120 -6.23 -1.60 2.20
CA GLY A 120 -5.18 -1.28 1.24
C GLY A 120 -4.57 0.10 1.48
N GLN A 121 -5.40 1.11 1.77
CA GLN A 121 -4.91 2.45 2.12
C GLN A 121 -4.08 2.45 3.41
N ARG A 122 -4.54 1.71 4.43
CA ARG A 122 -3.81 1.52 5.69
C ARG A 122 -2.46 0.83 5.47
N SER A 123 -2.44 -0.26 4.70
CA SER A 123 -1.22 -0.98 4.36
C SER A 123 -0.25 -0.11 3.54
N LEU A 124 -0.73 0.68 2.59
CA LEU A 124 0.10 1.61 1.82
C LEU A 124 0.73 2.70 2.67
N ARG A 125 -0.01 3.28 3.63
CA ARG A 125 0.56 4.24 4.59
C ARG A 125 1.69 3.59 5.38
N GLY A 126 1.47 2.39 5.90
CA GLY A 126 2.45 1.63 6.68
C GLY A 126 3.70 1.29 5.87
N GLU A 127 3.54 0.83 4.63
CA GLU A 127 4.65 0.47 3.75
C GLU A 127 5.49 1.69 3.37
N LEU A 128 4.84 2.81 2.99
CA LEU A 128 5.53 4.06 2.70
C LEU A 128 6.33 4.56 3.89
N LEU A 129 5.72 4.58 5.08
CA LEU A 129 6.39 5.01 6.32
C LEU A 129 7.57 4.10 6.65
N SER A 130 7.39 2.77 6.60
CA SER A 130 8.44 1.81 6.92
C SER A 130 9.66 2.02 6.04
N ARG A 131 9.48 2.24 4.74
CA ARG A 131 10.60 2.46 3.81
C ARG A 131 11.40 3.72 4.13
N TYR A 132 10.74 4.78 4.61
CA TYR A 132 11.45 5.94 5.12
C TYR A 132 12.15 5.66 6.44
N ILE A 133 11.50 4.98 7.41
CA ILE A 133 12.11 4.64 8.70
C ILE A 133 13.34 3.74 8.53
N ASP A 134 13.25 2.73 7.68
CA ASP A 134 14.32 1.75 7.43
C ASP A 134 15.49 2.33 6.60
N HIS A 135 15.39 3.58 6.13
CA HIS A 135 16.45 4.20 5.35
C HIS A 135 17.65 4.59 6.25
N ALA A 136 18.87 4.27 5.84
CA ALA A 136 20.06 4.45 6.67
C ALA A 136 20.42 5.91 7.05
N ARG A 137 19.73 6.91 6.48
CA ARG A 137 19.99 8.35 6.68
C ARG A 137 18.92 9.05 7.50
N THR A 138 17.85 8.35 7.88
CA THR A 138 16.70 8.94 8.55
C THR A 138 16.73 8.64 10.03
N ASP A 139 16.24 9.60 10.82
CA ASP A 139 15.91 9.40 12.22
C ASP A 139 14.44 9.01 12.35
N GLU A 140 14.14 7.95 13.11
CA GLU A 140 12.79 7.41 13.23
C GLU A 140 11.82 8.43 13.86
N VAL A 141 12.24 9.14 14.91
CA VAL A 141 11.39 10.10 15.62
C VAL A 141 10.97 11.23 14.69
N THR A 142 11.94 11.83 14.00
CA THR A 142 11.70 12.89 13.03
C THR A 142 10.82 12.41 11.87
N THR A 143 11.08 11.20 11.37
CA THR A 143 10.30 10.60 10.27
C THR A 143 8.84 10.41 10.68
N ARG A 144 8.58 9.91 11.88
CA ARG A 144 7.22 9.73 12.41
C ARG A 144 6.50 11.06 12.62
N GLN A 145 7.18 12.10 13.13
CA GLN A 145 6.59 13.44 13.28
C GLN A 145 6.16 14.03 11.94
N ILE A 146 6.99 13.89 10.89
CA ILE A 146 6.63 14.34 9.55
C ILE A 146 5.45 13.52 9.03
N ALA A 147 5.49 12.20 9.16
CA ALA A 147 4.44 11.28 8.72
C ALA A 147 3.08 11.56 9.37
N GLU A 148 3.06 11.80 10.68
CA GLU A 148 1.86 12.21 11.43
C GLU A 148 1.30 13.53 10.90
N SER A 149 2.17 14.53 10.66
CA SER A 149 1.74 15.85 10.16
C SER A 149 1.10 15.83 8.77
N ILE A 150 1.31 14.76 7.99
CA ILE A 150 0.73 14.57 6.65
C ILE A 150 -0.33 13.47 6.59
N GLY A 151 -0.76 12.94 7.74
CA GLY A 151 -1.82 11.94 7.81
C GLY A 151 -1.43 10.52 7.40
N LEU A 152 -0.13 10.18 7.42
CA LEU A 152 0.31 8.78 7.25
C LEU A 152 0.14 7.94 8.52
N LEU A 153 -0.06 8.58 9.68
CA LEU A 153 -0.32 7.94 10.96
C LEU A 153 -1.64 8.45 11.56
N PRO A 154 -2.81 8.08 10.98
CA PRO A 154 -4.07 8.48 11.56
C PRO A 154 -4.31 7.71 12.87
N GLY A 155 -4.97 8.35 13.85
CA GLY A 155 -5.07 7.83 15.22
C GLY A 155 -5.84 6.51 15.37
N ASP A 156 -6.68 6.18 14.39
CA ASP A 156 -7.43 4.93 14.25
C ASP A 156 -6.58 3.74 13.76
N ASP A 157 -5.38 3.99 13.22
CA ASP A 157 -4.44 2.98 12.75
C ASP A 157 -3.40 2.55 13.80
N ALA A 158 -3.47 3.08 15.04
CA ALA A 158 -2.48 2.86 16.09
C ALA A 158 -2.19 1.37 16.37
N TRP A 159 -3.23 0.53 16.41
CA TRP A 159 -3.09 -0.91 16.60
C TRP A 159 -2.38 -1.61 15.43
N TYR A 160 -2.71 -1.24 14.18
CA TYR A 160 -2.10 -1.85 13.00
C TYR A 160 -0.62 -1.50 12.86
N ASN A 161 -0.28 -0.23 13.11
CA ASN A 161 1.11 0.24 13.10
C ASN A 161 1.95 -0.47 14.16
N PHE A 162 1.37 -0.78 15.33
CA PHE A 162 2.01 -1.58 16.36
C PHE A 162 2.28 -3.02 15.89
N VAL A 163 1.29 -3.70 15.31
CA VAL A 163 1.41 -5.10 14.87
C VAL A 163 2.45 -5.26 13.75
N LYS A 164 2.36 -4.51 12.64
CA LYS A 164 3.34 -4.59 11.53
C LYS A 164 4.77 -4.23 11.98
N TYR A 165 4.92 -3.28 12.90
CA TYR A 165 6.22 -2.92 13.47
C TYR A 165 6.83 -4.09 14.25
N HIS A 166 6.02 -4.79 15.04
CA HIS A 166 6.49 -5.96 15.79
C HIS A 166 6.73 -7.18 14.89
N GLU A 167 5.90 -7.44 13.88
CA GLU A 167 6.12 -8.51 12.89
C GLU A 167 7.46 -8.32 12.15
N LYS A 168 7.78 -7.09 11.70
CA LYS A 168 9.07 -6.79 11.04
C LYS A 168 10.26 -6.94 11.99
N GLN A 169 10.11 -6.67 13.29
CA GLN A 169 11.18 -6.91 14.27
C GLN A 169 11.39 -8.39 14.57
N THR A 170 10.33 -9.19 14.63
CA THR A 170 10.43 -10.64 14.80
C THR A 170 10.92 -11.37 13.55
N ALA A 171 10.72 -10.77 12.36
CA ALA A 171 11.20 -11.30 11.08
C ALA A 171 12.66 -10.94 10.75
N LYS A 172 13.28 -9.98 11.45
CA LYS A 172 14.73 -9.76 11.35
C LYS A 172 15.43 -10.96 12.01
N PRO A 173 16.38 -11.64 11.35
CA PRO A 173 17.14 -12.68 12.02
C PRO A 173 17.85 -12.03 13.19
N VAL A 174 17.70 -12.62 14.38
CA VAL A 174 18.52 -12.30 15.54
C VAL A 174 19.96 -12.48 15.06
N LYS A 175 20.66 -11.38 14.74
CA LYS A 175 22.09 -11.43 14.51
C LYS A 175 22.68 -11.97 15.80
N GLU A 176 23.16 -13.20 15.72
CA GLU A 176 23.74 -13.96 16.81
C GLU A 176 24.72 -13.08 17.60
N PHE A 177 24.34 -12.75 18.83
CA PHE A 177 25.31 -12.49 19.87
C PHE A 177 25.93 -13.84 20.25
N ILE A 178 26.90 -14.30 19.46
CA ILE A 178 27.85 -15.32 19.90
C ILE A 178 29.22 -14.64 19.88
N LYS A 179 29.73 -14.43 21.10
CA LYS A 179 31.11 -14.03 21.38
C LYS A 179 32.04 -15.22 21.15
#